data_AF-A0A976HG96-F1
#
_entry.id   AF-A0A976HG96-F1
#
_cell.length_a   1.000
_cell.length_b   1.000
_cell.length_c   1.000
_cell.angle_alpha   90.00
_cell.angle_beta   90.00
_cell.angle_gamma   90.00
#
_symmetry.space_group_name_H-M   'P 1'
#
loop_
_entity.id
_entity.type
_entity.pdbx_description
1 polymer ?
#
loop_
_entity_poly.entity_id
_entity_poly.type
_entity_poly.pdbx_seq_one_letter_code
_entity_poly.pdbx_strand_id
1 'polypeptide(L)' 'RDFGALMAAGKARPGVITFASWGVASTSHLAMERVLRQQGVEMLHVPFTGQALAMQAIIAGQVSV' A
#
# COMPACT_ATOMS: atom_id res chain seq x y z
N ARG A 1 7.05 10.93 6.13
CA ARG A 1 7.40 9.51 6.35
C ARG A 1 8.32 9.12 5.22
N ASP A 2 9.54 8.67 5.51
CA ASP A 2 10.41 8.14 4.46
C ASP A 2 10.06 6.67 4.16
N PHE A 3 10.56 6.19 3.01
CA PHE A 3 10.30 4.83 2.55
C PHE A 3 10.87 3.76 3.49
N GLY A 4 12.05 3.99 4.07
CA GLY A 4 12.69 3.04 4.99
C GLY A 4 11.89 2.84 6.27
N ALA A 5 11.40 3.93 6.87
CA ALA A 5 10.54 3.94 8.04
C ALA A 5 9.21 3.22 7.78
N LEU A 6 8.65 3.38 6.57
CA LEU A 6 7.44 2.66 6.17
C LEU A 6 7.68 1.15 6.12
N MET A 7 8.77 0.70 5.50
CA MET A 7 9.12 -0.72 5.43
C MET A 7 9.41 -1.29 6.82
N ALA A 8 10.16 -0.56 7.66
CA ALA A 8 10.42 -0.97 9.04
C ALA A 8 9.12 -1.12 9.86
N ALA A 9 8.19 -0.17 9.72
CA ALA A 9 6.89 -0.24 10.37
C ALA A 9 6.03 -1.41 9.87
N GLY A 10 6.11 -1.73 8.57
CA GLY A 10 5.44 -2.89 7.99
C GLY A 10 6.02 -4.22 8.47
N LYS A 11 7.35 -4.31 8.64
CA LYS A 11 8.00 -5.49 9.26
C LYS A 11 7.61 -5.68 10.71
N ALA A 12 7.56 -4.57 11.47
CA ALA A 12 7.21 -4.61 12.89
C ALA A 12 5.75 -5.00 13.12
N ARG A 13 4.86 -4.66 12.19
CA ARG A 13 3.42 -4.94 12.28
C ARG A 13 2.86 -5.38 10.93
N PRO A 14 3.03 -6.66 10.56
CA PRO A 14 2.48 -7.24 9.34
C PRO A 14 0.97 -6.99 9.21
N GLY A 15 0.52 -6.58 8.03
CA GLY A 15 -0.91 -6.41 7.72
C GLY A 15 -1.59 -5.18 8.33
N VAL A 16 -0.92 -4.42 9.20
CA VAL A 16 -1.51 -3.19 9.81
C VAL A 16 -1.46 -2.00 8.87
N ILE A 17 -0.42 -1.92 8.03
CA ILE A 17 -0.29 -0.84 7.07
C ILE A 17 -1.09 -1.22 5.83
N THR A 18 -2.02 -0.35 5.46
CA THR A 18 -2.87 -0.50 4.27
C THR A 18 -2.29 0.27 3.09
N PHE A 19 -2.34 -0.29 1.89
CA PHE A 19 -1.96 0.43 0.68
C PHE A 19 -3.08 0.43 -0.36
N ALA A 20 -3.27 1.56 -1.03
CA ALA A 20 -4.27 1.73 -2.06
C ALA A 20 -3.69 1.36 -3.42
N SER A 21 -4.55 0.79 -4.27
CA SER A 21 -4.25 0.65 -5.70
C SER A 21 -5.43 1.14 -6.53
N TRP A 22 -5.17 1.47 -7.78
CA TRP A 22 -6.22 1.77 -8.75
C TRP A 22 -6.81 0.52 -9.43
N GLY A 23 -6.70 -0.65 -8.79
CA GLY A 23 -7.39 -1.88 -9.19
C GLY A 23 -6.62 -3.16 -8.85
N VAL A 24 -7.36 -4.28 -8.74
CA VAL A 24 -6.76 -5.62 -8.62
C VAL A 24 -5.96 -5.92 -9.90
N ALA A 25 -4.77 -6.51 -9.75
CA ALA A 25 -3.79 -6.72 -10.83
C ALA A 25 -3.36 -5.47 -11.63
N SER A 26 -3.66 -4.25 -11.16
CA SER A 26 -3.17 -3.02 -11.77
C SER A 26 -1.65 -2.91 -11.68
N THR A 27 -1.06 -2.02 -12.49
CA THR A 27 0.37 -1.71 -12.41
C THR A 27 0.79 -1.25 -11.01
N SER A 28 -0.02 -0.42 -10.32
CA SER A 28 0.24 -0.06 -8.91
C SER A 28 0.24 -1.25 -7.97
N HIS A 29 -0.72 -2.16 -8.12
CA HIS A 29 -0.84 -3.32 -7.25
C HIS A 29 0.37 -4.23 -7.41
N LEU A 30 0.70 -4.61 -8.65
CA LEU A 30 1.83 -5.49 -8.93
C LEU A 30 3.19 -4.86 -8.57
N ALA A 31 3.34 -3.55 -8.77
CA ALA A 31 4.54 -2.82 -8.37
C ALA A 31 4.72 -2.84 -6.85
N MET A 32 3.66 -2.58 -6.09
CA MET A 32 3.73 -2.62 -4.62
C MET A 32 4.00 -4.03 -4.10
N GLU A 33 3.30 -5.04 -4.61
CA GLU A 33 3.54 -6.44 -4.25
C GLU A 33 4.98 -6.87 -4.51
N ARG A 34 5.57 -6.41 -5.63
CA ARG A 34 6.99 -6.66 -5.91
C ARG A 34 7.90 -6.04 -4.84
N VAL A 35 7.64 -4.80 -4.43
CA VAL A 35 8.41 -4.13 -3.38
C VAL A 35 8.26 -4.85 -2.05
N LEU A 36 7.02 -5.18 -1.65
CA LEU A 36 6.71 -5.89 -0.42
C LEU A 36 7.40 -7.25 -0.35
N ARG A 37 7.35 -8.03 -1.44
CA ARG A 37 8.05 -9.31 -1.54
C ARG A 37 9.57 -9.16 -1.48
N GLN A 38 10.13 -8.16 -2.15
CA GLN A 38 11.58 -7.91 -2.10
C GLN A 38 12.06 -7.49 -0.70
N GLN A 39 11.23 -6.75 0.02
CA GLN A 39 11.56 -6.26 1.36
C GLN A 39 11.19 -7.25 2.47
N GLY A 40 10.41 -8.30 2.17
CA GLY A 40 9.88 -9.22 3.18
C GLY A 40 8.90 -8.52 4.12
N VAL A 41 8.03 -7.68 3.56
CA VAL A 41 7.03 -6.88 4.29
C VAL A 41 5.65 -7.31 3.86
N GLU A 42 4.70 -7.31 4.79
CA GLU A 42 3.29 -7.56 4.50
C GLU A 42 2.47 -6.30 4.77
N MET A 43 1.70 -5.87 3.78
CA MET A 43 0.76 -4.77 3.86
C MET A 43 -0.60 -5.21 3.33
N LEU A 44 -1.67 -4.63 3.86
CA LEU A 44 -3.03 -4.94 3.43
C LEU A 44 -3.39 -4.14 2.18
N HIS A 45 -3.65 -4.85 1.08
CA HIS A 45 -4.10 -4.25 -0.18
C HIS A 45 -5.56 -3.79 -0.11
N VAL A 46 -5.81 -2.53 -0.46
CA VAL A 46 -7.15 -1.95 -0.61
C VAL A 46 -7.37 -1.52 -2.06
N PRO A 47 -8.16 -2.25 -2.85
CA PRO A 47 -8.40 -1.91 -4.25
C PRO A 47 -9.45 -0.81 -4.40
N PHE A 48 -9.19 0.15 -5.30
CA PHE A 48 -10.15 1.18 -5.70
C PHE A 48 -10.39 1.15 -7.21
N THR A 49 -11.58 1.60 -7.61
CA THR A 49 -12.02 1.69 -9.01
C THR A 49 -11.42 2.93 -9.70
N GLY A 50 -10.09 3.03 -9.72
CA GLY A 50 -9.34 4.12 -10.34
C GLY A 50 -8.52 4.98 -9.38
N GLN A 51 -7.60 5.76 -9.95
CA GLN A 51 -6.60 6.54 -9.19
C GLN A 51 -7.22 7.65 -8.34
N ALA A 52 -8.26 8.33 -8.84
CA ALA A 52 -8.90 9.44 -8.13
C ALA A 52 -9.50 9.00 -6.78
N LEU A 53 -10.17 7.85 -6.77
CA LEU A 53 -10.76 7.28 -5.54
C LEU A 53 -9.70 6.81 -4.56
N ALA A 54 -8.63 6.16 -5.05
CA ALA A 54 -7.49 5.77 -4.22
C ALA A 54 -6.84 6.99 -3.55
N MET A 55 -6.62 8.07 -4.30
CA MET A 55 -6.01 9.29 -3.78
C MET A 55 -6.89 9.97 -2.72
N GLN A 56 -8.20 10.04 -2.96
CA GLN A 56 -9.16 10.57 -1.99
C GLN A 56 -9.13 9.77 -0.68
N ALA A 57 -9.06 8.44 -0.75
CA ALA A 57 -9.00 7.59 0.44
C ALA A 57 -7.70 7.77 1.23
N ILE A 58 -6.57 7.96 0.55
CA ILE A 58 -5.29 8.29 1.20
C ILE A 58 -5.37 9.65 1.89
N ILE A 59 -5.88 10.67 1.21
CA ILE A 59 -6.03 12.03 1.78
C ILE A 59 -6.98 12.02 2.98
N ALA A 60 -8.06 11.24 2.91
CA ALA A 60 -9.01 11.08 4.01
C ALA A 60 -8.49 10.22 5.17
N GLY A 61 -7.29 9.62 5.05
CA GLY A 61 -6.71 8.76 6.08
C GLY A 61 -7.39 7.39 6.21
N GLN A 62 -8.23 7.00 5.25
CA GLN A 62 -8.85 5.68 5.20
C GLN A 62 -7.84 4.59 4.82
N VAL A 63 -6.81 4.96 4.06
CA VAL A 63 -5.71 4.09 3.63
C VAL A 63 -4.37 4.75 3.95
N SER A 64 -3.37 3.94 4.29
CA SER A 64 -2.12 4.47 4.84
C SER A 64 -1.20 5.05 3.76
N VAL A 65 -1.15 4.45 2.57
CA VAL A 65 -0.25 4.81 1.46
C VAL A 65 -0.80 4.45 0.08
#